data_AF-A0A970F8L3-F1
#
_entry.id   AF-A0A970F8L3-F1
#
_cell.length_a   1.000
_cell.length_b   1.000
_cell.length_c   1.000
_cell.angle_alpha   90.00
_cell.angle_beta   90.00
_cell.angle_gamma   90.00
#
_symmetry.space_group_name_H-M   'P 1'
#
loop_
_entity.id
_entity.type
_entity.pdbx_description
1 polymer ?
#
loop_
_entity_poly.entity_id
_entity_poly.type
_entity_poly.pdbx_seq_one_letter_code
_entity_poly.pdbx_strand_id
1 'polypeptide(L)' 'MGFEPRDGSLALGGIPWLARMIDKARAKADGTIGDYIYPCPKDQELLKKLGLTADQFSAIVAESRDDQEIVAKVKERYRG' A
#
# COMPACT_ATOMS: atom_id res chain seq x y z
N MET A 1 2.87 -7.03 21.06
CA MET A 1 3.50 -7.22 19.74
C MET A 1 3.23 -5.96 18.94
N GLY A 2 4.28 -5.29 18.46
CA GLY A 2 4.12 -4.09 17.63
C GLY A 2 3.70 -4.47 16.21
N PHE A 3 3.07 -3.53 15.50
CA PHE A 3 2.83 -3.65 14.06
C PHE A 3 4.18 -3.67 13.31
N GLU A 4 4.33 -4.60 12.38
CA GLU A 4 5.45 -4.65 11.44
C GLU A 4 4.89 -4.94 10.04
N PRO A 5 5.08 -4.04 9.06
CA PRO A 5 4.61 -4.27 7.70
C PRO A 5 5.54 -5.24 6.97
N ARG A 6 4.98 -5.96 6.00
CA ARG A 6 5.69 -6.94 5.16
C ARG A 6 6.94 -6.35 4.50
N ASP A 7 7.83 -7.27 4.12
CA ASP A 7 9.08 -6.93 3.46
C ASP A 7 8.87 -6.10 2.20
N GLY A 8 9.72 -5.10 2.00
CA GLY A 8 9.61 -4.17 0.88
C GLY A 8 9.94 -4.77 -0.49
N SER A 9 10.69 -5.87 -0.53
CA SER A 9 11.04 -6.60 -1.77
C SER A 9 9.95 -7.59 -2.19
N LEU A 10 9.00 -7.92 -1.31
CA LEU A 10 7.86 -8.76 -1.65
C LEU A 10 6.99 -8.06 -2.71
N ALA A 11 7.03 -8.58 -3.93
CA ALA A 11 6.22 -8.07 -5.04
C ALA A 11 4.82 -8.67 -5.01
N LEU A 12 3.79 -7.82 -5.01
CA LEU A 12 2.40 -8.23 -5.22
C LEU A 12 1.95 -7.81 -6.61
N GLY A 13 1.46 -8.77 -7.40
CA GLY A 13 1.04 -8.51 -8.78
C GLY A 13 2.16 -8.02 -9.70
N GLY A 14 3.43 -8.27 -9.34
CA GLY A 14 4.61 -7.74 -10.04
C GLY A 14 5.03 -6.33 -9.61
N ILE A 15 4.43 -5.78 -8.54
CA ILE A 15 4.68 -4.43 -8.04
C ILE A 15 5.46 -4.53 -6.72
N PRO A 16 6.77 -4.20 -6.70
CA PRO A 16 7.55 -4.11 -5.47
C PRO A 16 6.96 -3.06 -4.52
N TRP A 17 7.21 -3.21 -3.21
CA TRP A 17 6.74 -2.29 -2.16
C TRP A 17 5.23 -2.22 -1.94
N LEU A 18 4.40 -2.78 -2.84
CA LEU A 18 2.95 -2.72 -2.71
C LEU A 18 2.44 -3.41 -1.44
N ALA A 19 2.94 -4.60 -1.11
CA ALA A 19 2.57 -5.33 0.11
C ALA A 19 2.77 -4.48 1.37
N ARG A 20 3.96 -3.90 1.47
CA ARG A 20 4.35 -3.05 2.60
C ARG A 20 3.48 -1.80 2.70
N MET A 21 3.15 -1.18 1.56
CA MET A 21 2.28 0.00 1.51
C MET A 21 0.84 -0.33 1.91
N ILE A 22 0.31 -1.50 1.51
CA ILE A 22 -1.01 -1.99 1.94
C ILE A 22 -1.06 -2.15 3.45
N ASP A 23 -0.06 -2.79 4.05
CA ASP A 23 -0.05 -3.02 5.51
C ASP A 23 -0.04 -1.70 6.28
N LYS A 24 0.76 -0.74 5.81
CA LYS A 24 0.82 0.59 6.41
C LYS A 24 -0.48 1.36 6.26
N ALA A 25 -1.16 1.26 5.12
CA ALA A 25 -2.47 1.87 4.93
C ALA A 25 -3.52 1.27 5.89
N ARG A 26 -3.56 -0.07 6.01
CA ARG A 26 -4.43 -0.79 6.97
C ARG A 26 -4.14 -0.37 8.41
N ALA A 27 -2.88 -0.43 8.83
CA ALA A 27 -2.50 -0.07 10.19
C ALA A 27 -2.70 1.42 10.51
N LYS A 28 -2.59 2.31 9.52
CA LYS A 28 -2.93 3.73 9.69
C LYS A 28 -4.42 3.89 9.96
N ALA A 29 -5.28 3.21 9.20
CA ALA A 29 -6.73 3.24 9.38
C ALA A 29 -7.14 2.68 10.74
N ASP A 30 -6.48 1.62 11.19
CA ASP A 30 -6.76 0.96 12.48
C ASP A 30 -6.12 1.68 13.69
N GLY A 31 -5.31 2.73 13.47
CA GLY A 31 -4.59 3.43 14.52
C GLY A 31 -3.44 2.63 15.16
N THR A 32 -2.98 1.56 14.51
CA THR A 32 -1.97 0.62 15.01
C THR A 32 -0.60 0.76 14.34
N ILE A 33 -0.42 1.74 13.46
CA ILE A 33 0.79 1.93 12.65
C ILE A 33 2.09 2.14 13.45
N GLY A 34 2.01 2.54 14.72
CA GLY A 34 3.18 2.78 15.57
C GLY A 34 4.09 3.88 14.98
N ASP A 35 5.38 3.62 14.93
CA ASP A 35 6.40 4.58 14.44
C ASP A 35 6.52 4.64 12.91
N TYR A 36 5.79 3.79 12.18
CA TYR A 36 5.82 3.84 10.72
C TYR A 36 5.03 5.04 10.19
N ILE A 37 5.60 5.71 9.17
CA ILE A 37 4.97 6.85 8.52
C ILE A 37 4.26 6.40 7.25
N TYR A 38 2.99 6.75 7.09
CA TYR A 38 2.22 6.54 5.87
C TYR A 38 1.50 7.83 5.46
N PRO A 39 1.67 8.31 4.20
CA PRO A 39 2.63 7.83 3.20
C PRO A 39 4.07 8.31 3.49
N CYS A 40 5.07 7.40 3.47
CA CYS A 40 6.50 7.78 3.51
C CYS A 40 7.05 8.08 2.09
N PRO A 41 8.31 8.56 1.93
CA PRO A 41 8.86 8.88 0.61
C PRO A 41 8.75 7.74 -0.43
N LYS A 42 9.02 6.49 -0.03
CA LYS A 42 8.86 5.32 -0.93
C LYS A 42 7.41 5.03 -1.28
N ASP A 43 6.47 5.23 -0.35
CA ASP A 43 5.05 5.09 -0.66
C ASP A 43 4.64 6.16 -1.68
N GLN A 44 5.11 7.40 -1.51
CA GLN A 44 4.83 8.49 -2.44
C GLN A 44 5.38 8.22 -3.84
N GLU A 45 6.57 7.60 -3.96
CA GLU A 45 7.11 7.15 -5.26
C GLU A 45 6.21 6.11 -5.92
N LEU A 46 5.76 5.11 -5.17
CA LEU A 46 4.85 4.09 -5.70
C LEU A 46 3.48 4.69 -6.08
N LEU A 47 2.93 5.56 -5.24
CA LEU A 47 1.68 6.28 -5.51
C LEU A 47 1.76 7.10 -6.81
N LYS A 48 2.90 7.78 -7.06
CA LYS A 48 3.14 8.48 -8.33
C LYS A 48 3.13 7.53 -9.53
N LYS A 49 3.79 6.37 -9.43
CA LYS A 49 3.78 5.34 -10.50
C LYS A 49 2.39 4.77 -10.76
N LEU A 50 1.55 4.72 -9.72
CA LEU A 50 0.15 4.29 -9.79
C LEU A 50 -0.80 5.42 -10.22
N GLY A 51 -0.34 6.67 -10.28
CA GLY A 51 -1.19 7.83 -10.54
C GLY A 51 -2.28 8.03 -9.47
N LEU A 52 -1.99 7.69 -8.21
CA LEU A 52 -2.93 7.76 -7.09
C LEU A 52 -2.46 8.75 -6.02
N THR A 53 -3.40 9.38 -5.31
CA THR A 53 -3.13 10.02 -4.03
C THR A 53 -3.14 8.98 -2.90
N ALA A 54 -2.57 9.34 -1.74
CA ALA A 54 -2.62 8.47 -0.56
C ALA A 54 -4.07 8.22 -0.10
N ASP A 55 -4.97 9.20 -0.22
CA ASP A 55 -6.38 9.04 0.15
C ASP A 55 -7.09 8.06 -0.80
N GLN A 56 -6.86 8.18 -2.11
CA GLN A 56 -7.40 7.25 -3.10
C GLN A 56 -6.91 5.82 -2.87
N PHE A 57 -5.61 5.66 -2.58
CA PHE A 57 -5.07 4.35 -2.26
C PHE A 57 -5.64 3.79 -0.96
N SER A 58 -5.79 4.62 0.08
CA SER A 58 -6.38 4.21 1.35
C SER A 58 -7.84 3.77 1.20
N ALA A 59 -8.62 4.48 0.37
CA ALA A 59 -9.97 4.07 0.01
C ALA A 59 -9.99 2.71 -0.70
N ILE A 60 -9.11 2.51 -1.69
CA ILE A 60 -8.97 1.21 -2.37
C ILE A 60 -8.65 0.10 -1.37
N VAL A 61 -7.74 0.32 -0.43
CA VAL A 61 -7.36 -0.67 0.59
C VAL A 61 -8.54 -0.98 1.52
N ALA A 62 -9.28 0.03 1.96
CA ALA A 62 -10.43 -0.13 2.86
C ALA A 62 -11.62 -0.86 2.19
N GLU A 63 -11.82 -0.63 0.89
CA GLU A 63 -12.89 -1.27 0.11
C GLU A 63 -12.54 -2.68 -0.39
N SER A 64 -11.30 -3.13 -0.21
CA SER A 64 -10.83 -4.41 -0.74
C SER A 64 -10.67 -5.45 0.37
N ARG A 65 -11.15 -6.66 0.11
CA ARG A 65 -11.19 -7.77 1.08
C ARG A 65 -9.81 -8.38 1.31
N ASP A 66 -9.02 -8.44 0.25
CA ASP A 66 -7.70 -9.05 0.26
C ASP A 66 -6.74 -8.32 -0.68
N ASP A 67 -5.50 -8.81 -0.73
CA ASP A 67 -4.46 -8.21 -1.56
C ASP A 67 -4.68 -8.44 -3.06
N GLN A 68 -5.40 -9.49 -3.46
CA GLN A 68 -5.67 -9.78 -4.87
C GLN A 68 -6.63 -8.73 -5.45
N GLU A 69 -7.65 -8.34 -4.69
CA GLU A 69 -8.55 -7.24 -5.07
C GLU A 69 -7.80 -5.90 -5.19
N ILE A 70 -6.88 -5.60 -4.26
CA ILE A 70 -6.05 -4.39 -4.33
C ILE A 70 -5.17 -4.42 -5.58
N VAL A 71 -4.49 -5.55 -5.83
CA VAL A 71 -3.68 -5.73 -7.04
C VAL A 71 -4.51 -5.52 -8.29
N ALA A 72 -5.70 -6.13 -8.39
CA ALA A 72 -6.59 -5.95 -9.54
C ALA A 72 -6.94 -4.47 -9.78
N LYS A 73 -7.23 -3.71 -8.71
CA LYS A 73 -7.55 -2.29 -8.78
C LYS A 73 -6.34 -1.41 -9.15
N VAL A 74 -5.11 -1.78 -8.78
CA VAL A 74 -3.94 -0.90 -9.01
C VAL A 74 -3.08 -1.30 -10.21
N LYS A 75 -3.12 -2.57 -10.64
CA LYS A 75 -2.19 -3.12 -11.64
C LYS A 75 -2.29 -2.46 -13.01
N GLU A 76 -3.49 -2.15 -13.48
CA GLU A 76 -3.70 -1.47 -14.78
C GLU A 76 -3.18 -0.03 -14.78
N ARG A 77 -3.00 0.56 -13.59
CA ARG A 77 -2.49 1.93 -13.42
C ARG A 77 -0.97 1.97 -13.30
N TYR A 78 -0.34 0.85 -13.01
CA TYR A 78 1.09 0.78 -12.70
C TYR A 78 1.96 1.03 -13.94
N ARG A 79 2.71 2.13 -13.91
CA ARG A 79 3.72 2.46 -14.92
C ARG A 79 5.10 2.15 -14.32
N GLY A 80 5.72 1.10 -14.85
CA GLY A 80 7.07 0.63 -14.46
C GLY A 80 8.16 1.61 -14.84
#